data_AF-A0A7V4UMT8-F1
#
_entry.id   AF-A0A7V4UMT8-F1
#
_cell.length_a   1.000
_cell.length_b   1.000
_cell.length_c   1.000
_cell.angle_alpha   90.00
_cell.angle_beta   90.00
_cell.angle_gamma   90.00
#
_symmetry.space_group_name_H-M   'P 1'
#
loop_
_entity.id
_entity.type
_entity.pdbx_description
1 polymer ?
#
loop_
_entity_poly.entity_id
_entity_poly.type
_entity_poly.pdbx_seq_one_letter_code
_entity_poly.pdbx_strand_id
1 'polypeptide(L)'
;MLPIQLIPYFQYTVKAVIGSLFFGLSYWQRGQRGFYGASLEVDPESFVTSWLIRVWLGSVLLGFRRAHGELRRVFNLDKIRTSEPWGEVGVYFSAFGLGQNSEWSALLMDLLYRYSRETGQFLFGVPSQYRDALRL
;
A
#
# COMPACT_ATOMS: atom_id res chain seq x y z
N MET A 1 -17.76 4.10 -18.51
CA MET A 1 -16.75 5.13 -18.19
C MET A 1 -16.70 5.31 -16.68
N LEU A 2 -15.55 5.07 -16.03
CA LEU A 2 -15.35 5.50 -14.64
C LEU A 2 -15.42 7.02 -14.61
N PRO A 3 -16.22 7.64 -13.72
CA PRO A 3 -16.22 9.09 -13.62
C PRO A 3 -14.84 9.51 -13.13
N ILE A 4 -14.19 10.38 -13.91
CA ILE A 4 -12.91 11.07 -13.65
C ILE A 4 -12.82 11.63 -12.21
N GLN A 5 -13.95 11.79 -11.53
CA GLN A 5 -14.10 12.28 -10.15
C GLN A 5 -13.56 11.34 -9.06
N LEU A 6 -13.43 10.02 -9.30
CA LEU A 6 -12.95 9.08 -8.27
C LEU A 6 -11.43 8.92 -8.23
N ILE A 7 -10.72 9.30 -9.30
CA ILE A 7 -9.26 9.18 -9.37
C ILE A 7 -8.59 10.10 -8.35
N PRO A 8 -8.96 11.39 -8.20
CA PRO A 8 -8.37 12.26 -7.17
C PRO A 8 -8.60 11.75 -5.75
N TYR A 9 -9.80 11.21 -5.47
CA TYR A 9 -10.12 10.63 -4.17
C TYR A 9 -9.26 9.39 -3.88
N PHE A 10 -9.17 8.46 -4.84
CA PHE A 10 -8.30 7.29 -4.71
C PHE A 10 -6.84 7.66 -4.50
N GLN A 11 -6.33 8.66 -5.24
CA GLN A 11 -4.97 9.17 -5.11
C GLN A 11 -4.69 9.78 -3.73
N TYR A 12 -5.65 10.54 -3.18
CA TYR A 12 -5.53 11.10 -1.83
C TYR A 12 -5.52 9.97 -0.79
N THR A 13 -6.48 9.04 -0.89
CA THR A 13 -6.62 7.94 0.07
C THR A 13 -5.41 7.01 0.05
N VAL A 14 -4.92 6.61 -1.13
CA VAL A 14 -3.76 5.71 -1.23
C VAL A 14 -2.49 6.36 -0.67
N LYS A 15 -2.31 7.67 -0.88
CA LYS A 15 -1.19 8.42 -0.29
C LYS A 15 -1.28 8.43 1.24
N ALA A 16 -2.46 8.73 1.80
CA ALA A 16 -2.66 8.71 3.24
C ALA A 16 -2.39 7.32 3.85
N VAL A 17 -2.87 6.27 3.19
CA VAL A 17 -2.64 4.87 3.59
C VAL A 17 -1.15 4.53 3.57
N ILE A 18 -0.46 4.76 2.46
CA ILE A 18 0.98 4.44 2.33
C ILE A 18 1.82 5.30 3.30
N GLY A 19 1.48 6.57 3.46
CA GLY A 19 2.09 7.46 4.46
C GLY A 19 1.98 6.91 5.88
N SER A 20 0.79 6.45 6.26
CA SER A 20 0.55 5.81 7.57
C SER A 20 1.39 4.54 7.76
N LEU A 21 1.58 3.76 6.69
CA LEU A 21 2.43 2.56 6.73
C LEU A 21 3.92 2.90 6.84
N PHE A 22 4.39 4.05 6.33
CA PHE A 22 5.78 4.49 6.56
C PHE A 22 6.05 4.79 8.03
N PHE A 23 5.10 5.43 8.73
CA PHE A 23 5.22 5.60 10.18
C PHE A 23 5.28 4.23 10.87
N GLY A 24 4.40 3.30 10.51
CA GLY A 24 4.35 1.97 11.11
C GLY A 24 5.64 1.17 10.91
N LEU A 25 6.18 1.22 9.69
CA LEU A 25 7.45 0.59 9.34
C LEU A 25 8.61 1.21 10.12
N SER A 26 8.64 2.54 10.27
CA SER A 26 9.66 3.26 11.06
C SER A 26 9.69 2.80 12.52
N TYR A 27 8.53 2.75 13.16
CA TYR A 27 8.41 2.29 14.55
C TYR A 27 8.78 0.81 14.68
N TRP A 28 8.36 -0.03 13.74
CA TRP A 28 8.73 -1.43 13.71
C TRP A 28 10.24 -1.65 13.56
N GLN A 29 10.90 -0.90 12.67
CA GLN A 29 12.37 -0.94 12.50
C GLN A 29 13.12 -0.51 13.77
N ARG A 30 12.53 0.35 14.60
CA ARG A 30 13.05 0.74 15.92
C ARG A 30 12.76 -0.29 17.03
N GLY A 31 12.20 -1.45 16.69
CA GLY A 31 11.94 -2.54 17.60
C GLY A 31 10.57 -2.50 18.29
N GLN A 32 9.72 -1.50 18.00
CA GLN A 32 8.35 -1.54 18.48
C GLN A 32 7.57 -2.65 17.77
N ARG A 33 6.71 -3.35 18.51
CA ARG A 33 5.84 -4.40 17.97
C ARG A 33 4.41 -3.90 17.92
N GLY A 34 3.65 -4.39 16.95
CA GLY A 34 2.25 -4.01 16.74
C GLY A 34 2.06 -2.77 15.85
N PHE A 35 0.98 -2.04 16.09
CA PHE A 35 0.49 -0.97 15.20
C PHE A 35 0.37 0.40 15.90
N TYR A 36 0.64 0.45 17.22
CA TYR A 36 0.41 1.63 18.07
C TYR A 36 1.37 2.79 17.81
N GLY A 37 2.62 2.51 17.41
CA GLY A 37 3.58 3.58 17.11
C GLY A 37 3.07 4.52 16.02
N ALA A 38 2.49 3.95 14.95
CA ALA A 38 1.95 4.74 13.85
C ALA A 38 0.67 5.52 14.22
N SER A 39 -0.14 5.05 15.16
CA SER A 39 -1.32 5.82 15.56
C SER A 39 -0.96 7.14 16.24
N LEU A 40 0.20 7.24 16.89
CA LEU A 40 0.68 8.49 17.50
C LEU A 40 0.91 9.59 16.45
N GLU A 41 1.31 9.22 15.24
CA GLU A 41 1.60 10.16 14.15
C GLU A 41 0.36 10.44 13.27
N VAL A 42 -0.54 9.46 13.16
CA VAL A 42 -1.72 9.54 12.28
C VAL A 42 -2.88 10.24 12.98
N ASP A 43 -3.25 9.77 14.17
CA ASP A 43 -4.31 10.34 15.00
C ASP A 43 -4.20 9.73 16.43
N PRO A 44 -3.57 10.45 17.37
CA PRO A 44 -3.30 9.94 18.72
C PRO A 44 -4.54 9.83 19.60
N GLU A 45 -5.65 10.51 19.27
CA GLU A 45 -6.87 10.49 20.07
C GLU A 45 -7.83 9.36 19.65
N SER A 46 -7.62 8.80 18.47
CA SER A 46 -8.48 7.75 17.92
C SER A 46 -8.06 6.34 18.38
N PHE A 47 -8.97 5.69 19.11
CA PHE A 47 -8.87 4.28 19.51
C PHE A 47 -8.90 3.29 18.34
N VAL A 48 -9.32 3.74 17.14
CA VAL A 48 -9.52 2.88 15.97
C VAL A 48 -8.33 2.95 15.02
N THR A 49 -7.49 3.98 15.11
CA THR A 49 -6.37 4.22 14.18
C THR A 49 -5.40 3.04 14.11
N SER A 50 -5.02 2.45 15.25
CA SER A 50 -4.17 1.26 15.29
C SER A 50 -4.78 0.07 14.54
N TRP A 51 -6.10 -0.12 14.64
CA TRP A 51 -6.81 -1.17 13.90
C TRP A 51 -6.87 -0.87 12.40
N LEU A 52 -7.12 0.39 12.02
CA LEU A 52 -7.12 0.81 10.62
C LEU A 52 -5.76 0.59 9.96
N ILE A 53 -4.67 0.95 10.64
CA ILE A 53 -3.30 0.72 10.15
C ILE A 53 -3.06 -0.77 9.89
N ARG A 54 -3.51 -1.65 10.79
CA ARG A 54 -3.44 -3.11 10.57
C ARG A 54 -4.22 -3.53 9.33
N VAL A 55 -5.45 -3.05 9.16
CA VAL A 55 -6.30 -3.37 7.99
C VAL A 55 -5.64 -2.88 6.70
N TRP A 56 -5.09 -1.68 6.70
CA TRP A 56 -4.38 -1.10 5.58
C TRP A 56 -3.11 -1.88 5.23
N LEU A 57 -2.32 -2.28 6.22
CA LEU A 57 -1.14 -3.12 6.00
C LEU A 57 -1.52 -4.42 5.29
N GLY A 58 -2.55 -5.10 5.79
CA GLY A 58 -3.06 -6.32 5.17
C GLY A 58 -3.55 -6.10 3.74
N SER A 59 -4.26 -5.00 3.49
CA SER A 59 -4.78 -4.66 2.16
C SER A 59 -3.67 -4.34 1.15
N VAL A 60 -2.65 -3.59 1.57
CA VAL A 60 -1.49 -3.24 0.75
C VAL A 60 -0.67 -4.48 0.43
N LEU A 61 -0.37 -5.32 1.43
CA LEU A 61 0.33 -6.58 1.22
C LEU A 61 -0.43 -7.52 0.28
N LEU A 62 -1.75 -7.65 0.44
CA LEU A 62 -2.56 -8.45 -0.45
C LEU A 62 -2.47 -7.94 -1.89
N GLY A 63 -2.54 -6.62 -2.09
CA GLY A 63 -2.35 -5.99 -3.40
C GLY A 63 -0.99 -6.32 -4.02
N PHE A 64 0.10 -6.16 -3.26
CA PHE A 64 1.44 -6.47 -3.71
C PHE A 64 1.65 -7.96 -4.01
N ARG A 65 1.17 -8.86 -3.15
CA ARG A 65 1.25 -10.31 -3.36
C ARG A 65 0.51 -10.74 -4.61
N ARG A 66 -0.70 -10.22 -4.84
CA ARG A 66 -1.47 -10.47 -6.06
C ARG A 66 -0.73 -9.97 -7.30
N ALA A 67 -0.13 -8.78 -7.21
CA ALA A 67 0.59 -8.15 -8.30
C ALA A 67 2.03 -8.66 -8.49
N HIS A 68 2.52 -9.54 -7.59
CA HIS A 68 3.94 -9.87 -7.47
C HIS A 68 4.55 -10.38 -8.79
N GLY A 69 3.84 -11.25 -9.51
CA GLY A 69 4.30 -11.79 -10.79
C GLY A 69 4.50 -10.72 -11.86
N GLU A 70 3.60 -9.74 -11.94
CA GLU A 70 3.71 -8.62 -12.88
C GLU A 70 4.82 -7.65 -12.44
N LEU A 71 4.83 -7.28 -11.15
CA LEU A 71 5.81 -6.35 -10.61
C LEU A 71 7.26 -6.88 -10.68
N ARG A 72 7.46 -8.20 -10.59
CA ARG A 72 8.79 -8.83 -10.71
C ARG A 72 9.43 -8.64 -12.09
N ARG A 73 8.66 -8.31 -13.12
CA ARG A 73 9.20 -7.99 -14.46
C ARG A 73 9.97 -6.67 -14.49
N VAL A 74 9.68 -5.79 -13.54
CA VAL A 74 10.21 -4.42 -13.48
C VAL A 74 11.10 -4.22 -12.25
N PHE A 75 10.79 -4.89 -11.14
CA PHE A 75 11.47 -4.73 -9.86
C PHE A 75 12.13 -6.04 -9.41
N ASN A 76 13.28 -5.95 -8.75
CA ASN A 76 13.91 -7.11 -8.13
C ASN A 76 13.17 -7.48 -6.82
N LEU A 77 12.33 -8.51 -6.89
CA LEU A 77 11.50 -8.98 -5.76
C LEU A 77 11.97 -10.31 -5.16
N ASP A 78 13.16 -10.79 -5.52
CA ASP A 78 13.66 -12.13 -5.14
C ASP A 78 13.87 -12.29 -3.62
N LYS A 79 13.98 -11.18 -2.89
CA LYS A 79 14.19 -11.16 -1.44
C LYS A 79 12.90 -11.30 -0.63
N ILE A 80 11.73 -11.34 -1.28
CA ILE A 80 10.45 -11.38 -0.59
C ILE A 80 10.19 -12.79 -0.06
N ARG A 81 10.29 -12.94 1.26
CA ARG A 81 9.97 -14.18 2.00
C ARG A 81 8.84 -13.88 2.99
N THR A 82 7.85 -14.76 3.04
CA THR A 82 6.51 -14.53 3.61
C THR A 82 6.39 -14.56 5.14
N SER A 83 7.40 -14.13 5.90
CA SER A 83 7.45 -14.44 7.34
C SER A 83 6.98 -13.36 8.32
N GLU A 84 6.85 -12.09 7.93
CA GLU A 84 6.33 -11.04 8.84
C GLU A 84 5.77 -9.83 8.06
N PRO A 85 4.56 -9.31 8.36
CA PRO A 85 3.91 -8.27 7.54
C PRO A 85 4.70 -6.96 7.36
N TRP A 86 5.32 -6.44 8.44
CA TRP A 86 6.09 -5.20 8.37
C TRP A 86 7.40 -5.39 7.61
N GLY A 87 8.08 -6.52 7.83
CA GLY A 87 9.25 -6.91 7.08
C GLY A 87 8.93 -7.07 5.59
N GLU A 88 7.85 -7.77 5.26
CA GLU A 88 7.46 -7.99 3.87
C GLU A 88 7.10 -6.68 3.15
N VAL A 89 6.28 -5.82 3.77
CA VAL A 89 5.93 -4.52 3.15
C VAL A 89 7.17 -3.63 3.03
N GLY A 90 8.10 -3.70 3.99
CA GLY A 90 9.36 -2.97 3.94
C GLY A 90 10.25 -3.41 2.77
N VAL A 91 10.30 -4.71 2.46
CA VAL A 91 11.04 -5.21 1.29
C VAL A 91 10.38 -4.74 -0.02
N TYR A 92 9.05 -4.78 -0.12
CA TYR A 92 8.33 -4.22 -1.28
C TYR A 92 8.63 -2.74 -1.46
N PHE A 93 8.44 -1.93 -0.42
CA PHE A 93 8.71 -0.48 -0.47
C PHE A 93 10.16 -0.21 -0.89
N SER A 94 11.12 -0.92 -0.32
CA SER A 94 12.53 -0.80 -0.68
C SER A 94 12.78 -1.15 -2.15
N ALA A 95 12.16 -2.23 -2.66
CA ALA A 95 12.30 -2.64 -4.06
C ALA A 95 11.72 -1.61 -5.04
N PHE A 96 10.67 -0.89 -4.64
CA PHE A 96 10.04 0.17 -5.43
C PHE A 96 10.72 1.54 -5.26
N GLY A 97 11.76 1.65 -4.42
CA GLY A 97 12.38 2.93 -4.07
C GLY A 97 11.48 3.83 -3.22
N LEU A 98 10.42 3.29 -2.62
CA LEU A 98 9.50 4.00 -1.74
C LEU A 98 10.12 4.13 -0.35
N GLY A 99 10.33 5.37 0.11
CA GLY A 99 10.86 5.66 1.45
C GLY A 99 10.32 6.98 2.01
N GLN A 100 10.82 7.43 3.16
CA GLN A 100 10.39 8.71 3.77
C GLN A 100 11.04 9.95 3.11
N ASN A 101 11.41 9.88 1.83
CA ASN A 101 11.95 11.03 1.09
C ASN A 101 10.81 11.90 0.52
N SER A 102 11.11 13.10 0.02
CA SER A 102 10.07 13.98 -0.56
C SER A 102 9.41 13.41 -1.83
N GLU A 103 10.00 12.39 -2.44
CA GLU A 103 9.62 11.89 -3.77
C GLU A 103 8.71 10.65 -3.75
N TRP A 104 8.53 9.99 -2.60
CA TRP A 104 7.80 8.72 -2.53
C TRP A 104 6.39 8.80 -3.10
N SER A 105 5.72 9.94 -2.95
CA SER A 105 4.37 10.15 -3.47
C SER A 105 4.38 10.11 -5.01
N ALA A 106 5.39 10.68 -5.65
CA ALA A 106 5.52 10.64 -7.11
C ALA A 106 5.85 9.22 -7.59
N LEU A 107 6.79 8.53 -6.93
CA LEU A 107 7.14 7.15 -7.24
C LEU A 107 5.97 6.19 -7.05
N LEU A 108 5.19 6.37 -5.98
CA LEU A 108 3.96 5.61 -5.74
C LEU A 108 2.96 5.83 -6.88
N MET A 109 2.77 7.07 -7.30
CA MET A 109 1.85 7.39 -8.39
C MET A 109 2.29 6.80 -9.73
N ASP A 110 3.59 6.82 -10.04
CA ASP A 110 4.12 6.16 -11.24
C ASP A 110 3.93 4.64 -11.19
N LEU A 111 4.21 4.01 -10.04
CA LEU A 111 3.97 2.58 -9.81
C LEU A 111 2.50 2.21 -10.06
N LEU A 112 1.57 2.95 -9.45
CA LEU A 112 0.13 2.71 -9.60
C LEU A 112 -0.33 2.90 -11.05
N TYR A 113 0.16 3.96 -11.70
CA TYR A 113 -0.19 4.28 -13.07
C TYR A 113 0.34 3.22 -14.05
N ARG A 114 1.61 2.82 -13.90
CA ARG A 114 2.24 1.80 -14.72
C ARG A 114 1.52 0.46 -14.59
N TYR A 115 1.30 0.00 -13.35
CA TYR A 115 0.60 -1.26 -13.10
C TYR A 115 -0.80 -1.26 -13.73
N SER A 116 -1.55 -0.17 -13.56
CA SER A 116 -2.89 -0.03 -14.14
C SER A 116 -2.87 -0.04 -15.67
N ARG A 117 -1.91 0.67 -16.28
CA ARG A 117 -1.76 0.71 -17.73
C ARG A 117 -1.39 -0.68 -18.30
N GLU A 118 -0.52 -1.42 -17.63
CA GLU A 118 -0.03 -2.73 -18.11
C GLU A 118 -1.05 -3.86 -17.91
N THR A 119 -1.80 -3.83 -16.80
CA THR A 119 -2.69 -4.94 -16.42
C THR A 119 -4.18 -4.66 -16.64
N GLY A 120 -4.55 -3.40 -16.82
CA GLY A 120 -5.95 -2.96 -16.80
C GLY A 120 -6.60 -3.05 -15.40
N GLN A 121 -5.82 -3.30 -14.35
CA GLN A 121 -6.30 -3.51 -12.98
C GLN A 121 -5.75 -2.46 -12.00
N PHE A 122 -6.47 -2.25 -10.89
CA PHE A 122 -5.95 -1.42 -9.81
C PHE A 122 -5.04 -2.24 -8.90
N LEU A 123 -3.86 -1.70 -8.57
CA LEU A 123 -2.90 -2.37 -7.68
C LEU A 123 -3.49 -2.62 -6.29
N PHE A 124 -4.25 -1.65 -5.78
CA PHE A 124 -4.95 -1.75 -4.50
C PHE A 124 -6.45 -1.61 -4.69
N GLY A 125 -7.19 -2.49 -4.00
CA GLY A 125 -8.64 -2.51 -4.04
C GLY A 125 -9.22 -3.06 -5.35
N VAL A 126 -10.55 -3.08 -5.38
CA VAL A 126 -11.34 -3.44 -6.56
C VAL A 126 -12.37 -2.32 -6.76
N PRO A 127 -12.41 -1.70 -7.95
CA PRO A 127 -13.44 -0.72 -8.30
C PRO A 127 -14.83 -1.28 -8.05
N SER A 128 -15.71 -0.46 -7.48
CA SER A 128 -17.09 -0.87 -7.16
C SER A 128 -17.83 -1.44 -8.36
N GLN A 129 -17.56 -0.94 -9.57
CA GLN A 129 -18.20 -1.41 -10.81
C GLN A 129 -17.85 -2.84 -11.20
N TYR A 130 -16.72 -3.37 -10.73
CA TYR A 130 -16.33 -4.76 -10.96
C TYR A 130 -16.79 -5.70 -9.85
N ARG A 131 -17.41 -5.18 -8.77
CA ARG A 131 -17.90 -6.01 -7.66
C ARG A 131 -19.17 -6.78 -8.00
N ASP A 132 -20.00 -6.25 -8.90
CA ASP A 132 -21.25 -6.92 -9.33
C ASP A 132 -21.01 -7.99 -10.39
N ALA A 133 -19.94 -7.87 -11.20
CA ALA A 133 -19.57 -8.86 -12.21
C ALA A 133 -18.99 -10.17 -11.63
N LEU A 134 -18.61 -10.18 -10.34
CA LEU A 134 -18.10 -11.36 -9.63
C LEU A 134 -19.18 -12.08 -8.80
N ARG A 135 -20.45 -11.67 -8.94
CA ARG A 135 -21.62 -12.26 -8.26
C ARG A 135 -22.51 -13.11 -9.18
N LEU A 136 -22.06 -13.40 -10.41
CA LEU A 136 -22.66 -14.35 -11.35
C LEU A 136 -21.70 -15.53 -11.55
#